data_AF-A0A848CHQ6-F1
#
_entry.id   AF-A0A848CHQ6-F1
#
_cell.length_a   1.000
_cell.length_b   1.000
_cell.length_c   1.000
_cell.angle_alpha   90.00
_cell.angle_beta   90.00
_cell.angle_gamma   90.00
#
_symmetry.space_group_name_H-M   'P 1'
#
loop_
_entity.id
_entity.type
_entity.pdbx_description
1 polymer ?
#
loop_
_entity_poly.entity_id
_entity_poly.type
_entity_poly.pdbx_seq_one_letter_code
_entity_poly.pdbx_strand_id
1 'polypeptide(L)' 'MMAGSPDIPPLCRACPDYERQCIICGHGPVVDFYTVDGCFVDSSDMCGVCTFGRQACRDPSRW' A
#
# COMPACT_ATOMS: atom_id res chain seq x y z
N MET A 1 -11.81 22.16 -23.36
CA MET A 1 -10.51 22.16 -22.66
C MET A 1 -10.81 21.77 -21.23
N MET A 2 -10.58 20.50 -20.86
CA MET A 2 -10.82 20.02 -19.49
C MET A 2 -9.59 20.40 -18.67
N ALA A 3 -9.79 21.11 -17.57
CA ALA A 3 -8.74 21.47 -16.62
C ALA A 3 -8.12 20.17 -16.06
N GLY A 4 -6.81 20.00 -16.27
CA GLY A 4 -6.04 18.91 -15.69
C GLY A 4 -6.15 18.98 -14.18
N SER A 5 -6.67 17.90 -13.57
CA SER A 5 -6.59 17.70 -12.13
C SER A 5 -5.11 17.65 -11.73
N PRO A 6 -4.74 18.21 -10.57
CA PRO A 6 -3.34 18.36 -10.17
C PRO A 6 -2.67 16.99 -10.19
N ASP A 7 -1.52 16.95 -10.86
CA ASP A 7 -0.59 15.83 -11.06
C ASP A 7 -0.82 14.62 -10.13
N ILE A 8 -1.81 13.78 -10.43
CA ILE A 8 -1.87 12.44 -9.86
C ILE A 8 -0.80 11.69 -10.65
N PRO A 9 0.32 11.28 -10.02
CA PRO A 9 1.33 10.51 -10.73
C PRO A 9 0.64 9.30 -11.38
N PRO A 10 1.01 8.95 -12.62
CA PRO A 10 0.45 7.79 -13.29
C PRO A 10 0.52 6.59 -12.34
N LEU A 11 -0.61 5.88 -12.20
CA LEU A 11 -0.88 4.83 -11.19
C LEU A 11 0.41 4.20 -10.65
N CYS A 12 0.77 4.56 -9.41
CA CYS A 12 1.95 4.05 -8.75
C CYS A 12 1.90 2.52 -8.67
N ARG A 13 3.01 1.85 -9.02
CA ARG A 13 3.17 0.41 -8.83
C ARG A 13 3.28 0.14 -7.33
N ALA A 14 2.34 -0.64 -6.80
CA ALA A 14 2.38 -1.17 -5.45
C ALA A 14 3.25 -2.44 -5.41
N CYS A 15 4.31 -2.43 -4.59
CA CYS A 15 5.19 -3.56 -4.35
C CYS A 15 5.12 -3.98 -2.89
N PRO A 16 4.50 -5.13 -2.56
CA PRO A 16 4.50 -5.63 -1.19
C PRO A 16 5.91 -5.99 -0.72
N ASP A 17 6.30 -5.46 0.44
CA ASP A 17 7.52 -5.81 1.16
C ASP A 17 7.17 -6.80 2.29
N TYR A 18 7.62 -8.05 2.15
CA TYR A 18 7.36 -9.14 3.09
C TYR A 18 8.39 -9.23 4.22
N GLU A 19 9.47 -8.45 4.16
CA GLU A 19 10.46 -8.36 5.25
C GLU A 19 10.00 -7.37 6.34
N ARG A 20 9.21 -6.37 5.97
CA ARG A 20 8.64 -5.38 6.89
C ARG A 20 7.22 -5.74 7.35
N GLN A 21 6.99 -5.57 8.65
CA GLN A 21 5.73 -5.91 9.29
C GLN A 21 4.84 -4.69 9.51
N CYS A 22 3.52 -4.91 9.40
CA CYS A 22 2.51 -3.91 9.70
C CYS A 22 2.60 -3.44 11.16
N ILE A 23 2.65 -2.13 11.41
CA ILE A 23 2.77 -1.58 12.77
C ILE A 23 1.55 -1.87 13.66
N ILE A 24 0.41 -2.25 13.07
CA ILE A 24 -0.85 -2.49 13.78
C ILE A 24 -1.04 -3.97 14.14
N CYS A 25 -0.77 -4.89 13.21
CA CYS A 25 -1.01 -6.32 13.43
C CYS A 25 0.26 -7.17 13.49
N GLY A 26 1.42 -6.65 13.07
CA GLY A 26 2.68 -7.40 13.05
C GLY A 26 2.79 -8.45 11.93
N HIS A 27 1.78 -8.61 11.08
CA HIS A 27 1.79 -9.70 10.09
C HIS A 27 2.27 -9.28 8.69
N GLY A 28 1.87 -8.10 8.18
CA GLY A 28 2.35 -7.63 6.86
C GLY A 28 1.97 -8.54 5.68
N PRO A 29 2.36 -8.23 4.44
CA PRO A 29 3.37 -7.25 4.05
C PRO A 29 2.88 -5.81 4.15
N VAL A 30 3.82 -4.88 4.37
CA VAL A 30 3.61 -3.45 4.03
C VAL A 30 3.85 -3.24 2.54
N VAL A 31 3.56 -2.05 2.01
CA VAL A 31 3.61 -1.80 0.56
C VAL A 31 4.45 -0.56 0.28
N ASP A 32 5.44 -0.73 -0.59
CA ASP A 32 6.17 0.38 -1.19
C ASP A 32 5.50 0.78 -2.51
N PHE A 33 5.43 2.08 -2.74
CA PHE A 33 4.86 2.67 -3.94
C PHE A 33 5.98 3.25 -4.79
N TYR A 34 5.98 2.86 -6.06
CA TYR A 34 6.92 3.37 -7.05
C TYR A 34 6.15 4.06 -8.18
N THR A 35 6.76 5.04 -8.82
CA THR A 35 6.28 5.56 -10.10
C THR A 35 6.34 4.46 -11.17
N VAL A 36 5.67 4.67 -12.31
CA VAL A 36 5.66 3.71 -13.42
C VAL A 36 7.07 3.45 -13.98
N ASP A 37 7.95 4.44 -13.96
CA ASP A 37 9.36 4.35 -14.35
C ASP A 37 10.28 3.78 -13.24
N GLY A 38 9.74 3.45 -12.07
CA GLY A 38 10.45 2.73 -11.00
C GLY A 38 11.09 3.60 -9.93
N CYS A 39 10.81 4.91 -9.88
CA CYS A 39 11.28 5.77 -8.80
C CYS A 39 10.44 5.54 -7.53
N PHE A 40 11.09 5.42 -6.36
CA PHE A 40 10.40 5.31 -5.08
C PHE A 40 9.58 6.57 -4.80
N VAL A 41 8.33 6.38 -4.35
CA VAL A 41 7.39 7.47 -4.00
C VAL A 41 7.18 7.51 -2.50
N ASP A 42 6.72 6.40 -1.93
CA ASP A 42 6.35 6.31 -0.52
C ASP A 42 6.29 4.85 -0.05
N SER A 43 6.17 4.65 1.26
CA SER A 43 5.99 3.35 1.89
C SER A 43 4.84 3.37 2.89
N SER A 44 4.03 2.31 2.92
CA SER A 44 3.01 2.15 3.95
C SER A 44 3.61 1.63 5.25
N ASP A 45 3.11 2.11 6.39
CA ASP A 45 3.40 1.50 7.70
C ASP A 45 2.42 0.36 8.05
N MET A 46 1.30 0.31 7.34
CA MET A 46 0.21 -0.63 7.56
C MET A 46 0.04 -1.56 6.36
N CYS A 47 -0.28 -2.83 6.61
CA CYS A 47 -0.67 -3.74 5.55
C CYS A 47 -2.01 -3.33 4.93
N GLY A 48 -2.25 -3.74 3.69
CA GLY A 48 -3.48 -3.37 2.96
C GLY A 48 -4.77 -3.70 3.72
N VAL A 49 -4.77 -4.78 4.50
CA VAL A 49 -5.89 -5.13 5.37
C VAL A 49 -6.10 -4.12 6.50
N CYS A 50 -5.05 -3.75 7.24
CA CYS A 50 -5.21 -2.83 8.36
C CYS A 50 -5.61 -1.43 7.88
N THR A 51 -5.23 -1.07 6.65
CA THR A 51 -5.58 0.21 6.04
C THR A 51 -6.98 0.21 5.40
N PHE A 52 -7.34 -0.85 4.66
CA PHE A 52 -8.52 -0.86 3.79
C PHE A 52 -9.44 -2.08 3.94
N GLY A 53 -9.01 -3.07 4.71
CA GLY A 53 -9.73 -4.33 4.88
C GLY A 53 -11.00 -4.18 5.72
N ARG A 54 -11.96 -5.08 5.48
CA ARG A 54 -13.09 -5.25 6.40
C ARG A 54 -12.58 -5.87 7.70
N GLN A 55 -13.24 -5.57 8.82
CA GLN A 55 -12.84 -6.08 10.14
C GLN A 55 -12.67 -7.61 10.19
N ALA A 56 -13.51 -8.36 9.46
CA ALA A 56 -13.41 -9.82 9.37
C ALA A 56 -12.09 -10.29 8.76
N CYS A 57 -11.51 -9.48 7.88
CA CYS A 57 -10.21 -9.74 7.27
C CYS A 57 -9.09 -9.23 8.15
N ARG A 58 -9.25 -8.85 9.44
CA ARG A 58 -8.13 -8.31 10.23
C ARG A 58 -7.23 -9.38 10.86
N ASP A 59 -7.74 -10.59 11.03
CA ASP A 59 -7.03 -11.73 11.61
C ASP A 59 -6.31 -12.53 10.50
N PRO A 60 -4.97 -12.48 10.42
CA PRO A 60 -4.20 -13.08 9.34
C PRO A 60 -4.21 -14.60 9.34
N SER A 61 -4.55 -15.23 10.46
CA SER A 61 -4.77 -16.67 10.51
C SER A 61 -6.03 -17.13 9.76
N ARG A 62 -6.85 -16.17 9.31
CA ARG A 62 -8.14 -16.40 8.65
C ARG A 62 -8.19 -15.84 7.22
N TRP A 63 -7.08 -15.34 6.70
CA TRP A 63 -6.96 -14.84 5.32
C TRP A 63 -6.86 -15.98 4.32
#